data_AF-A0A2I0GPR7-F1
#
_entry.id   AF-A0A2I0GPR7-F1
#
_cell.length_a   1.000
_cell.length_b   1.000
_cell.length_c   1.000
_cell.angle_alpha   90.00
_cell.angle_beta   90.00
_cell.angle_gamma   90.00
#
_symmetry.space_group_name_H-M   'P 1'
#
loop_
_entity.id
_entity.type
_entity.pdbx_description
1 polymer ?
#
loop_
_entity_poly.entity_id
_entity_poly.type
_entity_poly.pdbx_seq_one_letter_code
_entity_poly.pdbx_strand_id
1 'polypeptide(L)'
;MSFFYPKDVDFMEMFGCESHIDKDGLLESTFIDTQNKKMVFSISDMQNSISAYVYQDEAVIFKIYEEGAMRVMIYENQIIIEYLNYQDLYAKRLTIIDVYPIFKIDHSTLIDKDMNQLN
;
A
#
# COMPACT_ATOMS: atom_id res chain seq x y z
N MET A 1 5.18 -17.72 2.85
CA MET A 1 4.26 -17.05 1.90
C MET A 1 5.07 -15.95 1.25
N SER A 2 5.14 -15.88 -0.07
CA SER A 2 5.93 -14.84 -0.74
C SER A 2 5.16 -13.53 -0.74
N PHE A 3 5.83 -12.42 -0.39
CA PHE A 3 5.30 -11.08 -0.52
C PHE A 3 5.38 -10.66 -1.99
N PHE A 4 4.25 -10.26 -2.57
CA PHE A 4 4.20 -9.83 -3.97
C PHE A 4 3.95 -8.32 -4.05
N TYR A 5 4.79 -7.58 -4.76
CA TYR A 5 4.61 -6.15 -4.93
C TYR A 5 5.12 -5.68 -6.30
N PRO A 6 4.63 -4.54 -6.81
CA PRO A 6 5.11 -3.94 -8.05
C PRO A 6 6.54 -3.41 -7.89
N LYS A 7 7.26 -3.30 -9.00
CA LYS A 7 8.57 -2.64 -9.04
C LYS A 7 8.42 -1.13 -9.12
N ASP A 8 9.51 -0.42 -8.88
CA ASP A 8 9.62 1.03 -9.04
C ASP A 8 9.10 1.52 -10.40
N VAL A 9 9.47 0.84 -11.49
CA VAL A 9 9.00 1.18 -12.84
C VAL A 9 7.47 1.15 -12.97
N ASP A 10 6.79 0.23 -12.29
CA ASP A 10 5.33 0.12 -12.34
C ASP A 10 4.67 1.35 -11.70
N PHE A 11 5.25 1.87 -10.61
CA PHE A 11 4.78 3.11 -9.96
C PHE A 11 5.02 4.34 -10.84
N MET A 12 6.20 4.43 -11.47
CA MET A 12 6.53 5.52 -12.38
C MET A 12 5.60 5.55 -13.59
N GLU A 13 5.33 4.39 -14.20
CA GLU A 13 4.45 4.28 -15.38
C GLU A 13 2.99 4.57 -15.05
N MET A 14 2.48 4.07 -13.91
CA MET A 14 1.08 4.23 -13.54
C MET A 14 0.76 5.62 -12.99
N PHE A 15 1.65 6.19 -12.17
CA PHE A 15 1.35 7.41 -11.40
C PHE A 15 2.17 8.63 -11.84
N GLY A 16 3.22 8.45 -12.66
CA GLY A 16 4.15 9.53 -13.00
C GLY A 16 4.92 10.08 -11.79
N CYS A 17 5.07 9.27 -10.75
CA CYS A 17 5.75 9.65 -9.51
C CYS A 17 7.27 9.36 -9.55
N GLU A 18 8.01 9.85 -8.56
CA GLU A 18 9.38 9.40 -8.34
C GLU A 18 9.35 8.08 -7.56
N SER A 19 10.02 7.04 -8.07
CA SER A 19 10.12 5.74 -7.41
C SER A 19 11.51 5.13 -7.60
N HIS A 20 12.02 4.44 -6.59
CA HIS A 20 13.29 3.73 -6.64
C HIS A 20 13.33 2.56 -5.67
N ILE A 21 14.23 1.60 -5.92
CA ILE A 21 14.56 0.51 -4.99
C ILE A 21 16.00 0.66 -4.54
N ASP A 22 16.23 0.67 -3.23
CA ASP A 22 17.57 0.75 -2.67
C ASP A 22 18.32 -0.59 -2.67
N LYS A 23 19.54 -0.61 -2.12
CA LYS A 23 20.39 -1.82 -2.09
C LYS A 23 19.88 -2.90 -1.16
N ASP A 24 19.06 -2.53 -0.17
CA ASP A 24 18.49 -3.43 0.82
C ASP A 24 17.10 -3.93 0.37
N GLY A 25 16.65 -3.54 -0.82
CA GLY A 25 15.39 -3.95 -1.42
C GLY A 25 14.19 -3.15 -0.90
N LEU A 26 14.42 -1.99 -0.27
CA LEU A 26 13.37 -1.04 0.08
C LEU A 26 12.95 -0.29 -1.17
N LEU A 27 11.70 -0.48 -1.59
CA LEU A 27 11.06 0.37 -2.59
C LEU A 27 10.53 1.61 -1.90
N GLU A 28 10.83 2.80 -2.44
CA GLU A 28 10.26 4.06 -1.98
C GLU A 28 9.69 4.85 -3.16
N SER A 29 8.45 5.32 -3.01
CA SER A 29 7.73 6.11 -4.01
C SER A 29 7.18 7.40 -3.40
N THR A 30 7.39 8.52 -4.06
CA THR A 30 6.96 9.85 -3.60
C THR A 30 5.87 10.42 -4.50
N PHE A 31 4.72 10.71 -3.92
CA PHE A 31 3.55 11.26 -4.60
C PHE A 31 3.27 12.68 -4.13
N ILE A 32 2.75 13.51 -5.03
CA ILE A 32 2.25 14.86 -4.71
C ILE A 32 0.79 14.94 -5.17
N ASP A 33 -0.10 15.27 -4.25
CA ASP A 33 -1.52 15.45 -4.58
C ASP A 33 -1.84 16.88 -5.03
N THR A 34 -3.09 17.10 -5.45
CA THR A 34 -3.55 18.43 -5.92
C THR A 34 -3.61 19.50 -4.83
N GLN A 35 -3.45 19.13 -3.56
CA GLN A 35 -3.38 20.03 -2.41
C GLN A 35 -1.92 20.27 -1.95
N ASN A 36 -0.94 19.85 -2.76
CA ASN A 36 0.48 19.94 -2.47
C ASN A 36 0.88 19.19 -1.19
N LYS A 37 0.12 18.15 -0.81
CA LYS A 37 0.57 17.20 0.20
C LYS A 37 1.56 16.25 -0.47
N LYS A 38 2.55 15.81 0.29
CA LYS A 38 3.51 14.80 -0.13
C LYS A 38 3.22 13.49 0.57
N MET A 39 3.12 12.39 -0.17
CA MET A 39 3.12 11.05 0.41
C MET A 39 4.42 10.34 0.05
N VAL A 40 5.10 9.78 1.04
CA VAL A 40 6.20 8.82 0.84
C VAL A 40 5.65 7.45 1.20
N PHE A 41 5.53 6.58 0.20
CA PHE A 41 5.11 5.19 0.36
C PHE A 41 6.31 4.28 0.19
N SER A 42 6.50 3.35 1.13
CA SER A 42 7.63 2.42 1.08
C SER A 42 7.19 0.98 1.28
N ILE A 43 7.88 0.05 0.62
CA ILE A 43 7.69 -1.40 0.72
C ILE A 43 9.04 -2.04 1.08
N SER A 44 9.09 -2.77 2.19
CA SER A 44 10.27 -3.55 2.58
C SER A 44 10.01 -5.04 2.41
N ASP A 45 10.69 -5.68 1.45
CA ASP A 45 10.62 -7.14 1.29
C ASP A 45 11.26 -7.86 2.48
N MET A 46 12.40 -7.35 2.96
CA MET A 46 13.12 -7.93 4.10
C MET A 46 12.28 -7.98 5.37
N GLN A 47 11.48 -6.94 5.63
CA GLN A 47 10.61 -6.84 6.80
C GLN A 47 9.18 -7.33 6.53
N ASN A 48 8.86 -7.64 5.27
CA ASN A 48 7.50 -7.89 4.81
C ASN A 48 6.50 -6.82 5.32
N SER A 49 6.87 -5.55 5.11
CA SER A 49 6.16 -4.41 5.67
C SER A 49 5.93 -3.33 4.62
N ILE A 50 4.93 -2.50 4.90
CA ILE A 50 4.64 -1.29 4.13
C ILE A 50 4.61 -0.09 5.08
N SER A 51 4.88 1.08 4.54
CA SER A 51 4.63 2.33 5.23
C SER A 51 4.14 3.41 4.28
N ALA A 52 3.37 4.36 4.80
CA ALA A 52 2.92 5.53 4.07
C ALA A 52 2.95 6.74 5.01
N TYR A 53 3.75 7.75 4.68
CA TYR A 53 3.84 8.99 5.44
C TYR A 53 3.31 10.13 4.59
N VAL A 54 2.28 10.82 5.07
CA VAL A 54 1.72 11.99 4.40
C VAL A 54 2.14 13.24 5.15
N TYR A 55 2.70 14.19 4.39
CA TYR A 55 3.22 15.45 4.86
C TYR A 55 2.40 16.60 4.29
N GLN A 56 2.17 17.61 5.13
CA GLN A 56 1.69 18.93 4.73
C GLN A 56 2.61 19.96 5.39
N ASP A 57 3.20 20.85 4.59
CA ASP A 57 4.16 21.86 5.07
C ASP A 57 5.28 21.26 5.93
N GLU A 58 5.86 20.15 5.45
CA GLU A 58 6.93 19.37 6.11
C GLU A 58 6.52 18.63 7.40
N ALA A 59 5.32 18.88 7.93
CA ALA A 59 4.78 18.16 9.08
C ALA A 59 4.08 16.86 8.65
N VAL A 60 4.36 15.75 9.35
CA VAL A 60 3.61 14.50 9.17
C VAL A 60 2.19 14.67 9.72
N ILE A 61 1.20 14.65 8.83
CA ILE A 61 -0.22 14.73 9.19
C ILE A 61 -0.87 13.36 9.30
N PHE A 62 -0.26 12.34 8.69
CA PHE A 62 -0.77 10.99 8.70
C PHE A 62 0.37 9.98 8.48
N LYS A 63 0.27 8.81 9.13
CA LYS A 63 1.21 7.71 8.93
C LYS A 63 0.51 6.35 9.00
N ILE A 64 0.93 5.42 8.16
CA ILE A 64 0.70 3.99 8.29
C ILE A 64 2.06 3.29 8.35
N TYR A 65 2.14 2.30 9.23
CA TYR A 65 3.16 1.26 9.19
C TYR A 65 2.48 -0.07 9.52
N GLU A 66 2.58 -1.04 8.62
CA GLU A 66 1.95 -2.34 8.80
C GLU A 66 2.89 -3.45 8.33
N GLU A 67 3.02 -4.48 9.15
CA GLU A 67 3.74 -5.72 8.83
C GLU A 67 2.75 -6.80 8.39
N GLY A 68 3.27 -7.84 7.73
CA GLY A 68 2.44 -8.96 7.27
C GLY A 68 1.57 -8.60 6.07
N ALA A 69 2.04 -7.65 5.26
CA ALA A 69 1.54 -7.49 3.91
C ALA A 69 1.76 -8.80 3.13
N MET A 70 0.83 -9.13 2.26
CA MET A 70 0.93 -10.31 1.39
C MET A 70 1.06 -9.90 -0.06
N ARG A 71 0.37 -8.83 -0.42
CA ARG A 71 0.33 -8.33 -1.77
C ARG A 71 0.13 -6.82 -1.78
N VAL A 72 0.90 -6.13 -2.62
CA VAL A 72 0.60 -4.77 -3.06
C VAL A 72 0.21 -4.82 -4.54
N MET A 73 -0.84 -4.10 -4.89
CA MET A 73 -1.32 -3.93 -6.26
C MET A 73 -1.48 -2.46 -6.57
N ILE A 74 -1.26 -2.08 -7.81
CA ILE A 74 -1.56 -0.75 -8.33
C ILE A 74 -2.69 -0.88 -9.34
N TYR A 75 -3.69 -0.01 -9.24
CA TYR A 75 -4.83 0.00 -10.14
C TYR A 75 -5.33 1.43 -10.29
N GLU A 76 -5.29 1.96 -11.52
CA GLU A 76 -5.62 3.37 -11.80
C GLU A 76 -4.85 4.31 -10.85
N ASN A 77 -5.56 5.08 -10.01
CA ASN A 77 -4.98 6.00 -9.04
C ASN A 77 -4.85 5.39 -7.62
N GLN A 78 -4.87 4.07 -7.50
CA GLN A 78 -4.93 3.38 -6.21
C GLN A 78 -3.74 2.46 -5.97
N ILE A 79 -3.29 2.45 -4.73
CA ILE A 79 -2.44 1.40 -4.17
C ILE A 79 -3.31 0.55 -3.25
N ILE A 80 -3.42 -0.74 -3.55
CA ILE A 80 -4.23 -1.71 -2.78
C ILE A 80 -3.27 -2.66 -2.09
N ILE A 81 -3.40 -2.78 -0.78
CA ILE A 81 -2.54 -3.61 0.07
C ILE A 81 -3.41 -4.68 0.72
N GLU A 82 -3.10 -5.94 0.44
CA GLU A 82 -3.70 -7.09 1.10
C GLU A 82 -2.80 -7.56 2.24
N TYR A 83 -3.38 -7.79 3.42
CA TYR A 83 -2.68 -8.33 4.59
C TYR A 83 -3.17 -9.73 4.91
N LEU A 84 -2.29 -10.52 5.53
CA LEU A 84 -2.72 -11.78 6.13
C LEU A 84 -3.60 -11.48 7.34
N ASN A 85 -4.77 -12.12 7.40
CA ASN A 85 -5.61 -12.08 8.58
C ASN A 85 -5.38 -13.32 9.44
N TYR A 86 -4.56 -13.17 10.47
CA TYR A 86 -4.25 -14.26 11.40
C TYR A 86 -5.43 -14.63 12.31
N GLN A 87 -6.43 -13.75 12.46
CA GLN A 87 -7.55 -13.96 13.37
C GLN A 87 -8.73 -14.67 12.70
N ASP A 88 -8.86 -14.52 11.38
CA ASP A 88 -9.93 -15.13 10.61
C ASP A 88 -9.44 -15.46 9.19
N LEU A 89 -9.20 -16.75 8.94
CA LEU A 89 -8.75 -17.27 7.64
C LEU A 89 -9.77 -17.04 6.51
N TYR A 90 -11.01 -16.69 6.85
CA TYR A 90 -12.08 -16.39 5.90
C TYR A 90 -12.22 -14.89 5.61
N ALA A 91 -11.37 -14.05 6.19
CA ALA A 91 -11.44 -12.61 5.98
C ALA A 91 -10.10 -12.04 5.51
N LYS A 92 -10.13 -11.15 4.51
CA LYS A 92 -8.96 -10.41 4.04
C LYS A 92 -9.03 -8.98 4.54
N ARG A 93 -7.96 -8.50 5.17
CA ARG A 93 -7.82 -7.08 5.50
C ARG A 93 -7.19 -6.38 4.29
N LEU A 94 -7.76 -5.27 3.90
CA LEU A 94 -7.29 -4.41 2.83
C LEU A 94 -7.05 -3.00 3.34
N THR A 95 -5.99 -2.38 2.83
CA THR A 95 -5.83 -0.92 2.83
C THR A 95 -5.82 -0.46 1.39
N ILE A 96 -6.65 0.52 1.06
CA ILE A 96 -6.70 1.16 -0.25
C ILE A 96 -6.26 2.60 -0.06
N ILE A 97 -5.27 3.03 -0.84
CA ILE A 97 -4.75 4.39 -0.84
C ILE A 97 -5.02 4.99 -2.21
N ASP A 98 -5.92 5.97 -2.27
CA ASP A 98 -6.05 6.82 -3.45
C ASP A 98 -4.90 7.82 -3.45
N VAL A 99 -4.09 7.84 -4.50
CA VAL A 99 -2.93 8.74 -4.62
C VAL A 99 -3.24 10.03 -5.39
N TYR A 100 -4.34 10.05 -6.14
CA TYR A 100 -4.78 11.19 -6.93
C TYR A 100 -6.32 11.21 -7.05
N PRO A 101 -6.99 12.38 -7.02
CA PRO A 101 -6.44 13.74 -6.96
C PRO A 101 -6.06 14.22 -5.56
N ILE A 102 -6.58 13.58 -4.52
CA ILE A 102 -6.33 13.91 -3.11
C ILE A 102 -6.05 12.61 -2.39
N PHE A 103 -5.07 12.60 -1.49
CA PHE A 103 -4.81 11.40 -0.69
C PHE A 103 -6.02 11.01 0.15
N LYS A 104 -6.49 9.79 -0.07
CA LYS A 104 -7.53 9.15 0.74
C LYS A 104 -7.10 7.73 1.06
N ILE A 105 -7.46 7.30 2.27
CA ILE A 105 -7.10 5.99 2.77
C ILE A 105 -8.35 5.35 3.35
N ASP A 106 -8.67 4.17 2.85
CA ASP A 106 -9.76 3.35 3.33
C ASP A 106 -9.20 2.01 3.83
N HIS A 107 -9.64 1.61 5.03
CA HIS A 107 -9.39 0.28 5.55
C HIS A 107 -10.67 -0.54 5.44
N SER A 108 -10.57 -1.76 4.93
CA SER A 108 -11.70 -2.66 4.84
C SER A 108 -11.33 -4.08 5.21
N THR A 109 -12.32 -4.82 5.69
CA THR A 109 -12.23 -6.26 5.92
C THR A 109 -13.25 -6.93 5.02
N LEU A 110 -12.77 -7.70 4.05
CA LEU A 110 -13.61 -8.50 3.17
C LEU A 110 -13.78 -9.89 3.80
N ILE A 111 -15.01 -10.29 4.06
CA ILE A 111 -15.33 -11.64 4.54
C ILE A 111 -15.75 -12.47 3.33
N ASP A 112 -14.99 -13.52 3.03
CA ASP A 112 -15.33 -14.51 2.01
C ASP A 112 -16.45 -15.41 2.55
N LYS A 113 -17.68 -15.13 2.14
CA LYS A 113 -18.87 -15.88 2.58
C LYS A 113 -19.06 -17.19 1.82
N ASP A 114 -18.34 -17.43 0.72
CA ASP A 114 -18.60 -18.56 -0.19
C ASP A 114 -17.85 -19.85 0.22
N MET A 115 -16.89 -19.77 1.14
CA MET A 115 -16.22 -20.95 1.72
C MET A 115 -17.09 -21.70 2.76
N ASN A 116 -18.23 -21.13 3.18
CA ASN A 116 -19.19 -21.80 4.07
C ASN A 116 -20.05 -22.87 3.37
N GLN A 117 -19.92 -23.07 2.06
CA GLN A 117 -20.68 -24.09 1.31
C GLN A 117 -19.91 -25.40 1.05
N LEU A 118 -18.74 -25.59 1.67
CA LEU A 118 -17.91 -26.78 1.49
C LEU A 118 -17.82 -27.70 2.72
N ASN A 119 -18.79 -27.61 3.65
CA ASN A 119 -18.97 -28.60 4.72
C ASN A 119 -20.24 -29.41 4.53
#